data_AF-A0AAD4NHI3-F1
#
_entry.id   AF-A0AAD4NHI3-F1
#
_cell.length_a   1.000
_cell.length_b   1.000
_cell.length_c   1.000
_cell.angle_alpha   90.00
_cell.angle_beta   90.00
_cell.angle_gamma   90.00
#
_symmetry.space_group_name_H-M   'P 1'
#
loop_
_entity.id
_entity.type
_entity.pdbx_description
1 polymer ?
#
loop_
_entity_poly.entity_id
_entity_poly.type
_entity_poly.pdbx_seq_one_letter_code
_entity_poly.pdbx_strand_id
1 'polypeptide(L)' 'MIVKIVGWARRSAKLDKALSETHIGGLQNNVKFVKACLAQPQFVSGDVTTDFIEKNKEQLVTILNLRM' A
#
# COMPACT_ATOMS: atom_id res chain seq x y z
N MET A 1 15.69 -1.92 -1.74
CA MET A 1 14.96 -0.93 -0.90
C MET A 1 15.31 0.46 -1.40
N ILE A 2 14.33 1.28 -1.81
CA ILE A 2 14.57 2.62 -2.39
C ILE A 2 14.47 3.70 -1.30
N VAL A 3 13.35 3.78 -0.60
CA VAL A 3 13.06 4.81 0.41
C VAL A 3 12.09 4.28 1.48
N LYS A 4 12.06 4.92 2.65
CA LYS A 4 11.03 4.72 3.69
C LYS A 4 10.14 5.96 3.76
N ILE A 5 8.83 5.77 3.65
CA ILE A 5 7.84 6.85 3.77
C ILE A 5 7.08 6.64 5.08
N VAL A 6 7.05 7.67 5.94
CA VAL A 6 6.46 7.59 7.27
C VAL A 6 5.44 8.72 7.42
N GLY A 7 4.23 8.38 7.87
CA GLY A 7 3.16 9.35 8.15
C GLY A 7 2.70 9.26 9.61
N TRP A 8 2.64 10.40 10.30
CA TRP A 8 2.10 10.51 11.65
C TRP A 8 0.75 11.24 11.64
N ALA A 9 -0.31 10.51 11.98
CA ALA A 9 -1.68 11.02 12.11
C ALA A 9 -2.54 9.97 12.85
N ARG A 10 -3.76 10.37 13.26
CA ARG A 10 -4.76 9.44 13.83
C ARG A 10 -5.25 8.36 12.86
N ARG A 11 -5.13 8.61 11.54
CA ARG A 11 -5.57 7.70 10.47
C ARG A 11 -4.50 7.63 9.39
N SER A 12 -4.54 6.58 8.57
CA SER A 12 -3.61 6.33 7.46
C SER A 12 -3.65 7.37 6.34
N ALA A 13 -4.63 8.29 6.33
CA ALA A 13 -4.81 9.31 5.28
C ALA A 13 -3.55 10.15 4.98
N LYS A 14 -2.73 10.47 6.00
CA LYS A 14 -1.49 11.24 5.77
C LYS A 14 -0.43 10.43 5.03
N LEU A 15 -0.37 9.12 5.30
CA LEU A 15 0.53 8.20 4.60
C LEU A 15 0.03 7.94 3.18
N ASP A 16 -1.28 7.75 2.99
CA ASP A 16 -1.89 7.58 1.66
C ASP A 16 -1.65 8.80 0.75
N LYS A 17 -1.78 10.01 1.31
CA LYS A 17 -1.42 11.25 0.61
C LYS A 17 0.06 11.26 0.21
N ALA A 18 0.97 10.98 1.15
CA ALA A 18 2.41 10.97 0.87
C ALA A 18 2.80 9.95 -0.21
N LEU A 19 2.18 8.76 -0.21
CA LEU A 19 2.36 7.75 -1.25
C LEU A 19 1.82 8.21 -2.61
N SER A 20 0.71 8.96 -2.62
CA SER A 20 0.11 9.51 -3.85
C SER A 20 0.94 10.64 -4.48
N GLU A 21 1.65 11.40 -3.66
CA GLU A 21 2.55 12.48 -4.09
C GLU A 21 3.95 11.96 -4.47
N THR A 22 4.27 10.70 -4.15
CA THR A 22 5.54 10.07 -4.46
C THR A 22 5.60 9.63 -5.93
N HIS A 23 6.52 10.24 -6.68
CA HIS A 23 6.74 9.93 -8.10
C HIS A 23 8.07 9.17 -8.27
N ILE A 24 8.00 7.91 -8.70
CA ILE A 24 9.16 7.07 -9.00
C ILE A 24 9.05 6.66 -10.48
N GLY A 25 9.89 7.27 -11.33
CA GLY A 25 9.94 6.99 -12.77
C GLY A 25 11.00 5.95 -13.13
N GLY A 26 10.81 5.27 -14.26
CA GLY A 26 11.81 4.37 -14.86
C GLY A 26 12.04 3.04 -14.13
N LEU A 27 11.30 2.77 -13.05
CA LEU A 27 11.45 1.55 -12.25
C LEU A 27 10.08 1.00 -11.86
N GLN A 28 9.93 -0.32 -11.95
CA GLN A 28 8.82 -1.01 -11.29
C GLN A 28 8.97 -0.82 -9.77
N ASN A 29 7.87 -0.46 -9.11
CA ASN A 29 7.86 -0.18 -7.68
C ASN A 29 6.55 -0.66 -7.03
N ASN A 30 6.59 -0.78 -5.71
CA ASN A 30 5.50 -1.32 -4.91
C ASN A 30 4.57 -0.23 -4.32
N VAL A 31 4.62 1.02 -4.80
CA VAL A 31 3.79 2.11 -4.23
C VAL A 31 2.30 1.78 -4.32
N LYS A 32 1.84 1.26 -5.46
CA LYS A 32 0.45 0.83 -5.64
C LYS A 32 0.04 -0.29 -4.69
N PHE A 33 0.92 -1.25 -4.45
CA PHE A 33 0.69 -2.35 -3.51
C PHE A 33 0.55 -1.84 -2.07
N VAL A 34 1.45 -0.95 -1.64
CA VAL A 34 1.37 -0.36 -0.29
C VAL A 34 0.07 0.43 -0.12
N LYS A 35 -0.34 1.21 -1.13
CA LYS A 35 -1.63 1.92 -1.11
C LYS A 35 -2.81 0.94 -1.04
N ALA A 36 -2.77 -0.17 -1.76
CA ALA A 36 -3.81 -1.19 -1.70
C ALA A 36 -3.93 -1.78 -0.29
N CYS A 37 -2.82 -2.04 0.40
CA CYS A 37 -2.84 -2.47 1.80
C CYS A 37 -3.52 -1.43 2.70
N LEU A 38 -3.23 -0.14 2.54
CA LEU A 38 -3.85 0.93 3.35
C LEU A 38 -5.37 1.05 3.15
N ALA A 39 -5.88 0.62 2.00
CA ALA A 39 -7.30 0.65 1.67
C ALA A 39 -8.09 -0.56 2.19
N GLN A 40 -7.41 -1.62 2.64
CA GLN A 40 -8.08 -2.84 3.11
C GLN A 40 -8.82 -2.59 4.43
N PRO A 41 -10.10 -3.02 4.58
CA PRO A 41 -10.85 -2.83 5.81
C PRO A 41 -10.16 -3.41 7.05
N GLN A 42 -9.54 -4.58 6.91
CA GLN A 42 -8.74 -5.24 7.94
C GLN A 42 -7.60 -4.34 8.42
N PHE A 43 -6.85 -3.74 7.49
CA PHE A 43 -5.78 -2.80 7.81
C PHE A 43 -6.28 -1.52 8.48
N VAL A 44 -7.42 -0.97 8.02
CA VAL A 44 -8.05 0.23 8.61
C VAL A 44 -8.54 -0.05 10.04
N SER A 45 -9.08 -1.25 10.28
CA SER A 45 -9.54 -1.68 11.62
C SER A 45 -8.40 -2.04 12.58
N GLY A 46 -7.20 -2.29 12.06
CA GLY A 46 -6.06 -2.79 12.83
C GLY A 46 -6.09 -4.31 13.08
N ASP A 47 -7.10 -5.02 12.58
CA ASP A 47 -7.19 -6.48 12.62
C ASP A 47 -6.29 -7.11 11.53
N VAL A 48 -4.99 -7.08 11.79
CA VAL A 48 -3.97 -7.63 10.88
C VAL A 48 -3.09 -8.64 11.60
N THR A 49 -2.87 -9.76 10.92
CA THR A 49 -1.99 -10.85 11.36
C THR A 49 -0.81 -10.99 10.41
N THR A 50 0.16 -11.84 10.76
CA THR A 50 1.37 -12.03 9.95
C THR A 50 1.10 -12.66 8.59
N ASP A 51 -0.06 -13.28 8.39
CA ASP A 51 -0.54 -13.88 7.13
C ASP A 51 -1.54 -12.99 6.36
N PHE A 52 -1.62 -11.70 6.73
CA PHE A 52 -2.54 -10.73 6.10
C PHE A 52 -2.36 -10.64 4.58
N ILE A 53 -1.12 -10.68 4.08
CA ILE A 53 -0.86 -10.52 2.65
C ILE A 53 -1.32 -11.77 1.87
N GLU A 54 -1.10 -12.95 2.43
CA GLU A 54 -1.47 -14.23 1.87
C GLU A 54 -3.00 -14.35 1.75
N LYS A 55 -3.72 -13.94 2.80
CA LYS A 55 -5.18 -13.90 2.85
C LYS A 55 -5.81 -12.94 1.83
N ASN A 56 -5.12 -11.84 1.52
CA ASN A 56 -5.63 -10.79 0.62
C ASN A 56 -4.91 -10.75 -0.73
N LYS A 57 -4.12 -11.78 -1.05
CA LYS A 57 -3.16 -11.77 -2.17
C LYS A 57 -3.79 -11.45 -3.51
N GLU A 58 -4.94 -12.05 -3.81
CA GLU A 58 -5.64 -11.83 -5.08
C GLU A 58 -6.02 -10.35 -5.27
N GLN A 59 -6.51 -9.71 -4.21
CA GLN A 59 -6.95 -8.31 -4.25
C GLN A 59 -5.76 -7.35 -4.30
N LEU A 60 -4.68 -7.66 -3.57
CA LEU A 60 -3.49 -6.80 -3.48
C LEU A 60 -2.59 -6.88 -4.72
N VAL A 61 -2.46 -8.05 -5.34
CA VAL A 61 -1.56 -8.27 -6.48
C VAL A 61 -2.22 -7.91 -7.81
N THR A 62 -3.53 -8.08 -7.96
CA THR A 62 -4.25 -7.72 -9.20
C THR A 62 -4.08 -6.23 -9.55
N ILE A 63 -3.95 -5.36 -8.54
CA ILE A 63 -3.75 -3.91 -8.71
C ILE A 63 -2.39 -3.56 -9.35
N LEU A 64 -1.39 -4.44 -9.23
CA LEU A 64 -0.07 -4.24 -9.85
C LEU A 64 -0.09 -4.48 -11.36
N ASN A 65 -1.00 -5.33 -11.85
CA ASN A 65 -1.06 -5.76 -13.25
C ASN A 65 -1.93 -4.89 -14.15
N LEU A 66 -2.58 -3.84 -13.64
CA LEU A 66 -3.46 -2.94 -14.41
C LEU A 66 -2.71 -1.96 -15.35
N ARG A 67 -1.52 -2.32 -15.83
CA ARG A 67 -0.85 -1.68 -16.98
C ARG A 67 -0.06 -2.73 -17.76
N MET A 68 -0.75 -3.41 -18.68
CA MET A 68 -0.30 -3.57 -20.06
C MET A 68 -1.38 -2.98 -20.95
#